data_AF-A0A7W0K8A6-F1
#
_entry.id   AF-A0A7W0K8A6-F1
#
_cell.length_a   1.000
_cell.length_b   1.000
_cell.length_c   1.000
_cell.angle_alpha   90.00
_cell.angle_beta   90.00
_cell.angle_gamma   90.00
#
_symmetry.space_group_name_H-M   'P 1'
#
loop_
_entity.id
_entity.type
_entity.pdbx_description
1 polymer ?
#
loop_
_entity_poly.entity_id
_entity_poly.type
_entity_poly.pdbx_seq_one_letter_code
_entity_poly.pdbx_strand_id
1 'polypeptide(L)' 'GDIIAAHAKDFRVNDGAIEHVAAGKGILDYDLYLSKLREARFTGPLILHGLEETEVAGSRRVLQDALAGSGRAHDL' A
#
# COMPACT_ATOMS: atom_id res chain seq x y z
N GLY A 1 8.18 10.55 -14.19
CA GLY A 1 7.68 9.24 -14.65
C GLY A 1 6.21 9.38 -15.01
N ASP A 2 5.65 8.37 -15.67
CA ASP A 2 4.26 8.41 -16.17
C ASP A 2 3.22 8.27 -15.06
N ILE A 3 3.63 7.75 -13.89
CA ILE A 3 2.80 7.61 -12.70
C ILE A 3 2.91 8.91 -11.88
N ILE A 4 1.79 9.63 -11.74
CA ILE A 4 1.73 10.90 -11.00
C ILE A 4 1.18 10.78 -9.58
N ALA A 5 0.40 9.74 -9.30
CA ALA A 5 -0.16 9.44 -7.98
C ALA A 5 -0.45 7.94 -7.87
N ALA A 6 -0.41 7.42 -6.65
CA ALA A 6 -0.73 6.04 -6.34
C ALA A 6 -1.73 5.98 -5.18
N HIS A 7 -2.62 4.99 -5.18
CA HIS A 7 -3.56 4.77 -4.08
C HIS A 7 -3.09 3.61 -3.20
N ALA A 8 -3.32 3.73 -1.90
CA ALA A 8 -3.24 2.65 -0.94
C ALA A 8 -4.66 2.28 -0.51
N LYS A 9 -5.16 1.23 -1.15
CA LYS A 9 -6.35 0.47 -0.77
C LYS A 9 -5.95 -1.01 -0.78
N ASP A 10 -6.75 -1.85 -0.15
CA ASP A 10 -6.50 -3.28 -0.09
C ASP A 10 -7.74 -4.05 -0.55
N PHE A 11 -7.60 -5.35 -0.68
CA PHE A 11 -8.72 -6.22 -1.00
C PHE A 11 -8.53 -7.59 -0.35
N ARG A 12 -9.63 -8.30 -0.16
CA ARG A 12 -9.62 -9.72 0.20
C ARG A 12 -10.56 -10.48 -0.72
N VAL A 13 -10.38 -11.79 -0.76
CA VAL A 13 -11.31 -12.68 -1.45
C VAL A 13 -12.28 -13.25 -0.43
N ASN A 14 -13.57 -13.01 -0.64
CA ASN A 14 -14.66 -13.54 0.18
C ASN A 14 -15.66 -14.25 -0.74
N ASP A 15 -15.87 -15.55 -0.53
CA ASP A 15 -16.73 -16.41 -1.36
C ASP A 15 -16.48 -16.28 -2.88
N GLY A 16 -15.20 -16.16 -3.28
CA GLY A 16 -14.80 -16.03 -4.68
C GLY A 16 -15.00 -14.63 -5.28
N ALA A 17 -15.48 -13.66 -4.50
CA ALA A 17 -15.60 -12.27 -4.89
C ALA A 17 -14.49 -11.40 -4.27
N ILE A 18 -14.12 -10.32 -4.97
CA ILE A 18 -13.18 -9.32 -4.46
C ILE A 18 -13.95 -8.32 -3.60
N GLU A 19 -13.56 -8.20 -2.33
CA GLU A 19 -14.05 -7.19 -1.40
C GLU A 19 -12.94 -6.17 -1.14
N HIS A 20 -13.23 -4.90 -1.38
CA HIS A 20 -12.30 -3.80 -1.12
C HIS A 20 -12.30 -3.43 0.35
N VAL A 21 -11.12 -3.29 0.95
CA VAL A 21 -10.96 -2.98 2.37
C VAL A 21 -9.82 -1.97 2.57
N ALA A 22 -9.75 -1.38 3.76
CA ALA A 22 -8.69 -0.45 4.12
C ALA A 22 -7.30 -1.11 4.07
N ALA A 23 -6.26 -0.30 3.86
CA ALA A 23 -4.87 -0.76 3.76
C ALA A 23 -4.46 -1.62 4.97
N GLY A 24 -3.99 -2.85 4.70
CA GLY A 24 -3.53 -3.79 5.72
C GLY A 24 -4.63 -4.63 6.37
N LYS A 25 -5.87 -4.54 5.88
CA LYS A 25 -6.96 -5.46 6.24
C LYS A 25 -7.21 -6.55 5.21
N GLY A 26 -6.53 -6.48 4.06
CA GLY A 26 -6.66 -7.43 2.97
C GLY A 26 -5.40 -8.28 2.80
N ILE A 27 -5.14 -8.65 1.54
CA ILE A 27 -4.08 -9.58 1.16
C ILE A 27 -3.03 -8.95 0.23
N LEU A 28 -3.08 -7.63 0.02
CA LEU A 28 -2.09 -6.94 -0.81
C LEU A 28 -0.71 -6.96 -0.16
N ASP A 29 0.29 -7.44 -0.89
CA ASP A 29 1.70 -7.36 -0.50
C ASP A 29 2.23 -5.93 -0.70
N TYR A 30 2.23 -5.15 0.39
CA TYR A 30 2.70 -3.77 0.38
C TYR A 30 4.21 -3.64 0.16
N ASP A 31 5.02 -4.61 0.56
CA ASP A 31 6.47 -4.55 0.37
C ASP A 31 6.80 -4.64 -1.13
N LEU A 32 6.20 -5.61 -1.83
CA LEU A 32 6.32 -5.75 -3.28
C LEU A 32 5.72 -4.55 -4.02
N TYR A 33 4.53 -4.10 -3.61
CA TYR A 33 3.88 -2.94 -4.24
C TYR A 33 4.76 -1.69 -4.18
N LEU A 34 5.32 -1.38 -3.01
CA LEU A 34 6.20 -0.23 -2.82
C LEU A 34 7.54 -0.40 -3.55
N SER A 35 8.08 -1.64 -3.62
CA SER A 35 9.30 -1.90 -4.39
C SER A 35 9.09 -1.60 -5.88
N LYS A 36 7.93 -1.98 -6.44
CA LYS A 36 7.59 -1.71 -7.84
C LYS A 36 7.39 -0.23 -8.14
N LEU A 37 6.79 0.53 -7.21
CA LEU A 37 6.73 1.98 -7.33
C LEU A 37 8.14 2.60 -7.34
N ARG A 38 9.04 2.14 -6.47
CA ARG A 38 10.44 2.60 -6.45
C ARG A 38 11.18 2.25 -7.74
N GLU A 39 11.05 1.02 -8.25
CA GLU A 39 11.64 0.60 -9.53
C GLU A 39 11.15 1.48 -10.68
N ALA A 40 9.88 1.89 -10.66
CA ALA A 40 9.30 2.84 -11.62
C ALA A 40 9.75 4.30 -11.42
N ARG A 41 10.67 4.56 -10.48
CA ARG A 41 11.14 5.90 -10.07
C ARG A 41 9.98 6.82 -9.68
N PHE A 42 8.94 6.25 -9.06
CA PHE A 42 7.81 7.01 -8.57
C PHE A 42 8.22 7.81 -7.33
N THR A 43 7.96 9.12 -7.36
CA THR A 43 8.20 10.05 -6.25
C THR A 43 6.96 10.87 -5.89
N GLY A 44 5.79 10.46 -6.41
CA GLY A 44 4.52 11.13 -6.18
C GLY A 44 3.84 10.71 -4.87
N PRO A 45 2.66 11.26 -4.57
CA PRO A 45 1.91 10.93 -3.37
C PRO A 45 1.34 9.51 -3.41
N LEU A 46 1.44 8.80 -2.28
CA LEU A 46 0.69 7.58 -1.98
C LEU A 46 -0.50 7.94 -1.08
N ILE A 47 -1.72 7.77 -1.60
CA ILE A 47 -2.95 8.28 -0.99
C ILE A 47 -3.79 7.13 -0.44
N LEU A 48 -4.08 7.15 0.86
CA LEU A 48 -5.04 6.22 1.48
C LEU A 48 -6.43 6.41 0.86
N HIS A 49 -7.09 5.32 0.44
CA HIS A 49 -8.41 5.37 -0.21
C HIS A 49 -9.26 4.13 0.15
N GLY A 50 -10.59 4.28 0.22
CA GLY A 50 -11.51 3.19 0.50
C GLY A 50 -11.47 2.74 1.97
N LEU A 51 -11.51 3.68 2.90
CA LEU A 51 -11.44 3.45 4.34
C LEU A 51 -12.34 4.42 5.11
N GLU A 52 -12.78 3.98 6.28
CA GLU A 52 -13.47 4.79 7.28
C GLU A 52 -12.48 5.62 8.13
N GLU A 53 -12.96 6.67 8.79
CA GLU A 53 -12.13 7.53 9.65
C GLU A 53 -11.42 6.74 10.76
N THR A 54 -12.11 5.74 11.32
CA THR A 54 -11.57 4.87 12.38
C THR A 54 -10.43 3.96 11.90
N GLU A 55 -10.27 3.79 10.59
CA GLU A 55 -9.27 2.92 9.99
C GLU A 55 -7.99 3.65 9.58
N VAL A 56 -8.00 4.99 9.60
CA VAL A 56 -6.88 5.84 9.17
C VAL A 56 -5.62 5.53 9.97
N ALA A 57 -5.72 5.42 11.30
CA ALA A 57 -4.56 5.20 12.16
C ALA A 57 -3.86 3.86 11.87
N GLY A 58 -4.63 2.79 11.70
CA GLY A 58 -4.11 1.45 11.37
C GLY A 58 -3.53 1.39 9.96
N SER A 59 -4.26 1.91 8.98
CA SER A 59 -3.82 1.96 7.58
C SER A 59 -2.51 2.74 7.42
N ARG A 60 -2.38 3.87 8.12
CA ARG A 60 -1.15 4.67 8.13
C ARG A 60 0.02 3.91 8.73
N ARG A 61 -0.19 3.17 9.83
CA ARG A 61 0.87 2.36 10.47
C ARG A 61 1.42 1.31 9.50
N VAL A 62 0.55 0.55 8.86
CA VAL A 62 0.93 -0.50 7.90
C VAL A 62 1.82 0.05 6.79
N LEU A 63 1.43 1.18 6.18
CA LEU A 63 2.24 1.81 5.15
C LEU A 63 3.57 2.37 5.66
N GLN A 64 3.59 2.95 6.86
CA GLN A 64 4.84 3.46 7.45
C GLN A 64 5.83 2.33 7.73
N ASP A 65 5.34 1.19 8.22
CA ASP A 65 6.17 0.02 8.52
C ASP A 65 6.70 -0.60 7.22
N ALA A 66 5.85 -0.75 6.18
CA ALA A 66 6.26 -1.24 4.86
C ALA A 66 7.28 -0.29 4.18
N LEU A 67 7.08 1.02 4.28
CA LEU A 67 8.06 2.01 3.77
C LEU A 67 9.42 1.91 4.49
N ALA A 68 9.41 1.67 5.80
CA ALA A 68 10.63 1.48 6.58
C ALA A 68 11.33 0.14 6.28
N GLY A 69 10.57 -0.93 6.03
CA GLY A 69 11.07 -2.25 5.65
C GLY A 69 11.63 -2.28 4.22
N SER A 70 10.91 -1.68 3.28
CA SER A 70 11.30 -1.60 1.86
C SER A 70 12.60 -0.81 1.63
N GLY A 71 12.99 0.04 2.58
CA GLY A 71 14.28 0.76 2.57
C GLY A 71 15.49 -0.10 2.94
N ARG A 72 15.33 -1.27 3.57
CA ARG A 72 16.46 -2.09 4.05
C ARG A 72 16.90 -3.19 3.08
N ALA A 73 16.08 -3.57 2.11
CA ALA A 73 16.34 -4.73 1.24
C ALA A 73 17.24 -4.45 0.02
N HIS A 74 17.64 -3.18 -0.21
CA HIS A 74 18.46 -2.79 -1.37
C HIS A 74 19.84 -2.19 -1.02
N ASP A 75 20.19 -2.15 0.27
CA ASP A 75 21.46 -1.58 0.75
C ASP A 75 22.53 -2.66 1.05
N LEU A 76 22.35 -3.88 0.54
CA LEU A 76 23.30 -5.01 0.59
C LEU A 76 23.61 -5.50 -0.83
#